data_AF-A0A2E8B0D2-F1
#
_entry.id   AF-A0A2E8B0D2-F1
#
_cell.length_a   1.000
_cell.length_b   1.000
_cell.length_c   1.000
_cell.angle_alpha   90.00
_cell.angle_beta   90.00
_cell.angle_gamma   90.00
#
_symmetry.space_group_name_H-M   'P 1'
#
loop_
_entity.id
_entity.type
_entity.pdbx_description
1 polymer ?
#
loop_
_entity_poly.entity_id
_entity_poly.type
_entity_poly.pdbx_seq_one_letter_code
_entity_poly.pdbx_strand_id
1 'polypeptide(L)'
;MVGFGNCIPYRVFVASSVVGLLLGFVGCSAKDSPDNDSFQNSTVTDGKPVHIPAGKETVVQVRNEDSEKTDTENDVSGLFDELAFKKWPVPDFALFITGRQYGFIEPCGCTGLDNQKGGLSRRHSLLNDVRQLGWPVFPLDMGNQVRRTGIQAEIKYHMTMEALRELKYESIVYGPDDLRLTFEELLVEIYPDAEVSPLPYLSANVDLLDFIPRYQVKEVGGRRIGLTAVLGGSHHARVGGGEDILLTDPQESLDEVWPQLESEDCDLYVLLAHASIEESQELARRFKGFSIVITAGGAGEPNYLPEPIEGTESVLIQVGTKGMYAGVLGFYGESQPRLRYQRIALDAKWKDSPQMIRLLENYQHQLEGMGLKGLQLNPVAHWTGHEFVGTDQCGGCHEQPHEIWLETGHSHATATLVRPPERKEVPRHFDPECLSCHVTGWNFQGHLPYETGYVDLEASAHLHGNGCENCHGPGSAHVAAEQAEEVVDEDQLNKLREEMRLTLENAREFCMKCHDLDNSPDFGKEESFNRYWEEIAH
;
A
#
# COMPACT_ATOMS: atom_id res chain seq x y z
N MET A 1 34.44 -46.49 27.67
CA MET A 1 34.33 -46.41 29.14
C MET A 1 33.31 -45.30 29.41
N VAL A 2 32.03 -45.63 29.68
CA VAL A 2 31.41 -45.75 31.02
C VAL A 2 31.79 -44.54 31.91
N GLY A 3 30.93 -43.69 32.47
CA GLY A 3 29.47 -43.58 32.52
C GLY A 3 29.07 -42.58 33.63
N PHE A 4 27.87 -42.00 33.50
CA PHE A 4 26.88 -41.57 34.52
C PHE A 4 27.13 -40.49 35.61
N GLY A 5 26.14 -39.59 35.68
CA GLY A 5 25.55 -38.98 36.89
C GLY A 5 25.18 -37.50 36.68
N ASN A 6 24.03 -36.93 37.04
CA ASN A 6 22.75 -37.38 37.60
C ASN A 6 21.72 -36.22 37.46
N CYS A 7 20.45 -36.53 37.26
CA CYS A 7 19.31 -35.61 37.36
C CYS A 7 18.72 -35.57 38.78
N ILE A 8 18.17 -34.42 39.22
CA ILE A 8 17.10 -34.32 40.24
C ILE A 8 16.11 -33.19 39.85
N PRO A 9 14.77 -33.41 39.93
CA PRO A 9 13.73 -32.42 39.67
C PRO A 9 13.10 -31.86 40.97
N TYR A 10 12.44 -30.69 40.89
CA TYR A 10 11.52 -30.20 41.93
C TYR A 10 10.17 -29.78 41.33
N ARG A 11 9.09 -30.31 41.93
CA ARG A 11 7.67 -30.01 41.73
C ARG A 11 7.17 -29.02 42.80
N VAL A 12 6.24 -28.12 42.46
CA VAL A 12 5.27 -27.51 43.41
C VAL A 12 3.95 -27.19 42.66
N PHE A 13 2.92 -28.02 42.85
CA PHE A 13 1.59 -27.77 43.47
C PHE A 13 0.56 -26.93 42.68
N VAL A 14 -0.53 -27.59 42.27
CA VAL A 14 -1.83 -26.98 41.92
C VAL A 14 -2.83 -27.42 42.97
N ALA A 15 -3.53 -26.45 43.59
CA ALA A 15 -4.60 -26.70 44.55
C ALA A 15 -5.96 -26.37 43.89
N SER A 16 -6.83 -27.37 43.87
CA SER A 16 -8.22 -27.27 43.44
C SER A 16 -9.11 -26.86 44.62
N SER A 17 -10.06 -25.95 44.38
CA SER A 17 -11.21 -25.71 45.26
C SER A 17 -12.47 -25.47 44.43
N VAL A 18 -13.49 -26.30 44.68
CA VAL A 18 -14.82 -26.28 44.07
C VAL A 18 -15.85 -25.90 45.15
N VAL A 19 -16.66 -24.86 44.90
CA VAL A 19 -18.00 -24.56 45.46
C VAL A 19 -18.66 -23.62 44.43
N GLY A 20 -19.90 -23.70 43.92
CA GLY A 20 -21.11 -24.46 44.25
C GLY A 20 -22.34 -23.51 44.28
N LEU A 21 -23.23 -23.62 43.27
CA LEU A 21 -24.62 -23.07 43.13
C LEU A 21 -24.77 -21.55 42.79
N LEU A 22 -25.60 -21.06 41.86
CA LEU A 22 -27.03 -21.29 41.58
C LEU A 22 -27.48 -20.59 40.27
N LEU A 23 -28.57 -21.09 39.67
CA LEU A 23 -29.18 -20.69 38.38
C LEU A 23 -29.83 -19.29 38.37
N GLY A 24 -29.78 -18.63 37.21
CA GLY A 24 -30.67 -17.54 36.80
C GLY A 24 -30.56 -17.27 35.29
N PHE A 25 -31.50 -17.80 34.50
CA PHE A 25 -31.68 -17.49 33.08
C PHE A 25 -32.25 -16.08 32.90
N VAL A 26 -31.55 -15.21 32.16
CA VAL A 26 -32.14 -14.11 31.38
C VAL A 26 -31.29 -13.94 30.12
N GLY A 27 -31.91 -14.06 28.94
CA GLY A 27 -31.25 -13.87 27.67
C GLY A 27 -31.06 -12.40 27.30
N CYS A 28 -30.05 -12.11 26.49
CA CYS A 28 -30.03 -11.02 25.50
C CYS A 28 -28.85 -11.24 24.53
N SER A 29 -29.08 -10.87 23.27
CA SER A 29 -28.24 -11.06 22.08
C SER A 29 -26.79 -10.64 22.22
N ALA A 30 -25.89 -11.45 21.65
CA ALA A 30 -24.55 -11.04 21.29
C ALA A 30 -24.57 -10.39 19.90
N LYS A 31 -24.16 -9.13 19.84
CA LYS A 31 -23.54 -8.49 18.67
C LYS A 31 -22.32 -7.74 19.19
N ASP A 32 -21.25 -7.83 18.42
CA ASP A 32 -20.16 -6.86 18.22
C ASP A 32 -18.82 -7.60 18.06
N SER A 33 -18.48 -7.89 16.81
CA SER A 33 -17.11 -8.15 16.36
C SER A 33 -16.52 -6.83 15.85
N PRO A 34 -15.21 -6.58 16.00
CA PRO A 34 -14.60 -5.32 15.60
C PRO A 34 -14.56 -5.16 14.08
N ASP A 35 -14.79 -3.92 13.66
CA ASP A 35 -15.10 -3.46 12.31
C ASP A 35 -14.03 -3.76 11.27
N ASN A 36 -14.55 -4.15 10.10
CA ASN A 36 -13.85 -4.29 8.84
C ASN A 36 -13.97 -2.94 8.11
N ASP A 37 -12.87 -2.22 7.93
CA ASP A 37 -12.85 -0.91 7.25
C ASP A 37 -13.03 -1.10 5.74
N SER A 38 -14.28 -1.37 5.34
CA SER A 38 -14.74 -1.23 3.97
C SER A 38 -15.01 0.26 3.72
N PHE A 39 -14.33 0.82 2.72
CA PHE A 39 -14.66 2.13 2.15
C PHE A 39 -16.17 2.24 1.91
N GLN A 40 -16.87 3.02 2.75
CA GLN A 40 -18.29 3.27 2.56
C GLN A 40 -18.48 4.32 1.45
N ASN A 41 -19.06 3.87 0.34
CA ASN A 41 -19.74 4.71 -0.64
C ASN A 41 -20.90 5.44 0.07
N SER A 42 -20.77 6.76 0.23
CA SER A 42 -21.90 7.59 0.65
C SER A 42 -22.92 7.67 -0.50
N THR A 43 -24.06 7.04 -0.31
CA THR A 43 -25.24 7.17 -1.16
C THR A 43 -25.81 8.58 -1.06
N VAL A 44 -25.89 9.27 -2.20
CA VAL A 44 -26.60 10.54 -2.35
C VAL A 44 -28.09 10.23 -2.45
N THR A 45 -28.86 10.57 -1.41
CA THR A 45 -30.33 10.54 -1.47
C THR A 45 -30.85 11.81 -2.14
N ASP A 46 -31.80 11.63 -3.06
CA ASP A 46 -32.53 12.64 -3.81
C ASP A 46 -32.99 13.86 -2.98
N GLY A 47 -32.47 15.04 -3.34
CA GLY A 47 -32.94 16.34 -2.87
C GLY A 47 -33.18 17.28 -4.06
N LYS A 48 -34.43 17.70 -4.25
CA LYS A 48 -34.89 18.62 -5.31
C LYS A 48 -34.06 19.92 -5.38
N PRO A 49 -33.95 20.55 -6.57
CA PRO A 49 -33.08 21.71 -6.77
C PRO A 49 -33.64 22.95 -6.07
N VAL A 50 -32.83 23.54 -5.18
CA VAL A 50 -33.08 24.86 -4.60
C VAL A 50 -32.28 25.89 -5.39
N HIS A 51 -33.00 26.85 -5.97
CA HIS A 51 -32.45 27.99 -6.70
C HIS A 51 -31.89 29.03 -5.72
N ILE A 52 -30.59 29.33 -5.77
CA ILE A 52 -29.97 30.42 -5.00
C ILE A 52 -29.49 31.52 -5.97
N PRO A 53 -29.90 32.79 -5.79
CA PRO A 53 -29.56 33.88 -6.69
C PRO A 53 -28.16 34.46 -6.42
N ALA A 54 -27.51 34.96 -7.48
CA ALA A 54 -26.22 35.63 -7.44
C ALA A 54 -26.24 36.88 -6.55
N GLY A 55 -25.25 37.02 -5.65
CA GLY A 55 -25.13 38.15 -4.75
C GLY A 55 -23.74 38.36 -4.15
N LYS A 56 -22.97 39.25 -4.79
CA LYS A 56 -21.93 40.16 -4.27
C LYS A 56 -20.85 39.59 -3.33
N GLU A 57 -19.67 39.38 -3.91
CA GLU A 57 -18.37 39.38 -3.22
C GLU A 57 -18.13 40.71 -2.51
N THR A 58 -17.64 40.64 -1.28
CA THR A 58 -17.11 41.81 -0.55
C THR A 58 -15.61 41.63 -0.42
N VAL A 59 -14.89 42.31 -1.30
CA VAL A 59 -13.42 42.40 -1.33
C VAL A 59 -12.96 43.29 -0.19
N VAL A 60 -12.11 42.78 0.71
CA VAL A 60 -11.33 43.63 1.62
C VAL A 60 -10.00 43.96 0.94
N GLN A 61 -9.92 45.16 0.36
CA GLN A 61 -8.66 45.73 -0.13
C GLN A 61 -7.90 46.37 1.03
N VAL A 62 -6.63 46.00 1.21
CA VAL A 62 -5.64 46.86 1.86
C VAL A 62 -4.81 47.50 0.75
N ARG A 63 -5.00 48.82 0.58
CA ARG A 63 -4.22 49.67 -0.33
C ARG A 63 -2.90 50.04 0.34
N ASN A 64 -1.80 49.93 -0.42
CA ASN A 64 -0.68 50.87 -0.32
C ASN A 64 -0.50 51.50 -1.70
N GLU A 65 -0.54 52.83 -1.73
CA GLU A 65 -0.30 53.67 -2.91
C GLU A 65 1.22 53.80 -3.12
N ASP A 66 1.72 53.34 -4.27
CA ASP A 66 2.53 54.13 -5.24
C ASP A 66 3.30 53.21 -6.21
N SER A 67 2.89 53.30 -7.48
CA SER A 67 3.57 53.01 -8.76
C SER A 67 4.81 52.09 -8.80
N GLU A 68 4.70 50.93 -9.45
CA GLU A 68 5.02 50.72 -10.88
C GLU A 68 4.61 49.31 -11.32
N LYS A 69 4.15 49.19 -12.57
CA LYS A 69 3.54 48.00 -13.18
C LYS A 69 4.44 46.77 -13.15
N THR A 70 3.94 45.67 -12.59
CA THR A 70 4.19 44.32 -13.12
C THR A 70 2.89 43.53 -13.06
N ASP A 71 2.36 43.19 -14.23
CA ASP A 71 1.26 42.25 -14.38
C ASP A 71 1.79 40.85 -14.03
N THR A 72 1.38 40.31 -12.89
CA THR A 72 1.46 38.87 -12.60
C THR A 72 0.06 38.35 -12.33
N GLU A 73 -0.69 38.13 -13.41
CA GLU A 73 -1.74 37.11 -13.38
C GLU A 73 -1.05 35.76 -13.11
N ASN A 74 -1.63 34.95 -12.20
CA ASN A 74 -1.14 33.62 -11.87
C ASN A 74 -1.09 32.73 -13.12
N ASP A 75 0.09 32.59 -13.71
CA ASP A 75 0.35 31.68 -14.81
C ASP A 75 0.34 30.22 -14.30
N VAL A 76 -0.82 29.59 -14.39
CA VAL A 76 -1.03 28.16 -14.06
C VAL A 76 -0.54 27.22 -15.17
N SER A 77 -0.04 27.74 -16.30
CA SER A 77 0.37 26.89 -17.44
C SER A 77 1.55 25.97 -17.12
N GLY A 78 2.40 26.36 -16.15
CA GLY A 78 3.53 25.54 -15.69
C GLY A 78 3.19 24.48 -14.64
N LEU A 79 1.99 24.53 -14.00
CA LEU A 79 1.59 23.54 -12.98
C LEU A 79 1.38 22.14 -13.57
N PHE A 80 1.09 22.06 -14.87
CA PHE A 80 0.88 20.82 -15.60
C PHE A 80 2.12 20.36 -16.38
N ASP A 81 3.21 21.13 -16.38
CA ASP A 81 4.50 20.68 -16.92
C ASP A 81 5.17 19.74 -15.92
N GLU A 82 4.91 18.44 -16.02
CA GLU A 82 5.39 17.40 -15.09
C GLU A 82 6.92 17.26 -15.02
N LEU A 83 7.67 17.96 -15.89
CA LEU A 83 9.13 18.02 -15.87
C LEU A 83 9.68 19.44 -15.63
N ALA A 84 8.85 20.35 -15.12
CA ALA A 84 9.24 21.73 -14.82
C ALA A 84 10.50 21.84 -13.94
N PHE A 85 10.71 20.89 -13.01
CA PHE A 85 11.89 20.85 -12.15
C PHE A 85 13.20 20.81 -12.96
N LYS A 86 13.23 20.14 -14.12
CA LYS A 86 14.42 20.07 -14.98
C LYS A 86 14.84 21.42 -15.54
N LYS A 87 13.96 22.43 -15.50
CA LYS A 87 14.20 23.80 -15.97
C LYS A 87 14.53 24.77 -14.84
N TRP A 88 14.52 24.31 -13.58
CA TRP A 88 14.86 25.17 -12.46
C TRP A 88 16.35 25.55 -12.49
N PRO A 89 16.73 26.72 -11.94
CA PRO A 89 18.13 26.95 -11.61
C PRO A 89 18.63 25.87 -10.65
N VAL A 90 19.94 25.68 -10.54
CA VAL A 90 20.51 24.72 -9.59
C VAL A 90 20.17 25.18 -8.17
N PRO A 91 19.48 24.36 -7.36
CA PRO A 91 19.19 24.69 -5.97
C PRO A 91 20.46 24.56 -5.11
N ASP A 92 20.46 25.23 -3.95
CA ASP A 92 21.44 24.98 -2.90
C ASP A 92 21.40 23.48 -2.54
N PHE A 93 20.19 22.96 -2.33
CA PHE A 93 19.89 21.52 -2.26
C PHE A 93 18.42 21.25 -2.56
N ALA A 94 18.06 19.99 -2.81
CA ALA A 94 16.68 19.55 -2.96
C ALA A 94 16.33 18.39 -2.03
N LEU A 95 15.14 18.41 -1.43
CA LEU A 95 14.54 17.23 -0.80
C LEU A 95 13.84 16.41 -1.88
N PHE A 96 14.10 15.10 -1.90
CA PHE A 96 13.35 14.13 -2.68
C PHE A 96 12.46 13.33 -1.74
N ILE A 97 11.15 13.54 -1.85
CA ILE A 97 10.17 13.15 -0.84
C ILE A 97 9.31 12.01 -1.39
N THR A 98 9.30 10.88 -0.71
CA THR A 98 8.40 9.75 -1.00
C THR A 98 7.77 9.20 0.28
N GLY A 99 6.84 8.25 0.15
CA GLY A 99 6.30 7.54 1.29
C GLY A 99 5.08 6.69 0.97
N ARG A 100 4.60 5.99 1.99
CA ARG A 100 3.38 5.18 1.97
C ARG A 100 3.34 4.21 0.79
N GLN A 101 4.42 3.48 0.58
CA GLN A 101 4.54 2.54 -0.53
C GLN A 101 3.56 1.37 -0.41
N TYR A 102 3.17 0.94 0.79
CA TYR A 102 2.15 -0.09 1.01
C TYR A 102 2.40 -1.42 0.28
N GLY A 103 3.66 -1.84 0.19
CA GLY A 103 4.07 -3.09 -0.45
C GLY A 103 4.05 -3.05 -1.98
N PHE A 104 3.72 -1.91 -2.59
CA PHE A 104 3.76 -1.73 -4.04
C PHE A 104 5.22 -1.55 -4.53
N ILE A 105 5.90 -2.67 -4.71
CA ILE A 105 7.26 -2.75 -5.29
C ILE A 105 7.25 -2.49 -6.80
N GLU A 106 6.14 -2.82 -7.47
CA GLU A 106 5.84 -2.51 -8.86
C GLU A 106 4.84 -1.34 -8.98
N PRO A 107 4.68 -0.71 -10.16
CA PRO A 107 3.60 0.25 -10.37
C PRO A 107 2.25 -0.32 -9.95
N CYS A 108 1.47 0.49 -9.23
CA CYS A 108 0.20 0.05 -8.68
C CYS A 108 -0.85 -0.09 -9.78
N GLY A 109 -1.67 -1.12 -9.63
CA GLY A 109 -2.77 -1.47 -10.51
C GLY A 109 -2.41 -2.55 -11.52
N CYS A 110 -3.43 -3.14 -12.14
CA CYS A 110 -3.29 -4.26 -13.10
C CYS A 110 -3.81 -3.89 -14.51
N THR A 111 -3.74 -2.61 -14.88
CA THR A 111 -4.30 -2.04 -16.14
C THR A 111 -3.30 -1.87 -17.29
N GLY A 112 -2.17 -2.59 -17.23
CA GLY A 112 -0.99 -2.41 -18.11
C GLY A 112 -0.07 -1.28 -17.64
N LEU A 113 1.25 -1.44 -17.77
CA LEU A 113 2.24 -0.51 -17.20
C LEU A 113 2.02 0.93 -17.68
N ASP A 114 1.57 1.14 -18.92
CA ASP A 114 1.31 2.47 -19.48
C ASP A 114 0.26 3.27 -18.68
N ASN A 115 -0.68 2.58 -18.03
CA ASN A 115 -1.77 3.18 -17.26
C ASN A 115 -1.53 3.16 -15.74
N GLN A 116 -0.45 2.53 -15.29
CA GLN A 116 -0.11 2.38 -13.88
C GLN A 116 0.82 3.49 -13.40
N LYS A 117 0.86 3.73 -12.08
CA LYS A 117 1.76 4.70 -11.43
C LYS A 117 2.52 4.06 -10.28
N GLY A 118 3.72 4.54 -10.00
CA GLY A 118 4.53 4.12 -8.85
C GLY A 118 5.59 3.07 -9.19
N GLY A 119 5.91 2.23 -8.21
CA GLY A 119 6.95 1.21 -8.31
C GLY A 119 8.37 1.74 -8.09
N LEU A 120 9.20 0.92 -7.45
CA LEU A 120 10.59 1.23 -7.09
C LEU A 120 11.45 1.50 -8.32
N SER A 121 11.19 0.79 -9.41
CA SER A 121 11.88 0.94 -10.70
C SER A 121 11.81 2.36 -11.25
N ARG A 122 10.60 2.92 -11.34
CA ARG A 122 10.37 4.29 -11.84
C ARG A 122 10.89 5.33 -10.87
N ARG A 123 10.73 5.09 -9.57
CA ARG A 123 11.27 5.95 -8.51
C ARG A 123 12.79 6.08 -8.62
N HIS A 124 13.49 4.97 -8.86
CA HIS A 124 14.94 4.96 -9.06
C HIS A 124 15.37 5.72 -10.31
N SER A 125 14.67 5.53 -11.42
CA SER A 125 14.94 6.29 -12.65
C SER A 125 14.73 7.80 -12.44
N LEU A 126 13.64 8.21 -11.78
CA LEU A 126 13.39 9.61 -11.44
C LEU A 126 14.50 10.19 -10.55
N LEU A 127 14.85 9.53 -9.45
CA LEU A 127 15.87 10.05 -8.53
C LEU A 127 17.23 10.18 -9.22
N ASN A 128 17.58 9.24 -10.11
CA ASN A 128 18.80 9.33 -10.91
C ASN A 128 18.76 10.48 -11.91
N ASP A 129 17.61 10.73 -12.56
CA ASP A 129 17.42 11.90 -13.41
C ASP A 129 17.64 13.21 -12.63
N VAL A 130 17.12 13.31 -11.40
CA VAL A 130 17.35 14.48 -10.53
C VAL A 130 18.85 14.62 -10.20
N ARG A 131 19.52 13.53 -9.82
CA ARG A 131 20.96 13.52 -9.52
C ARG A 131 21.83 13.90 -10.72
N GLN A 132 21.43 13.51 -11.93
CA GLN A 132 22.12 13.85 -13.17
C GLN A 132 22.06 15.34 -13.53
N LEU A 133 21.12 16.10 -12.94
CA LEU A 133 21.13 17.57 -13.03
C LEU A 133 22.28 18.21 -12.23
N GLY A 134 23.05 17.42 -11.46
CA GLY A 134 24.16 17.88 -10.63
C GLY A 134 23.71 18.54 -9.33
N TRP A 135 22.46 18.34 -8.92
CA TRP A 135 21.90 18.91 -7.70
C TRP A 135 22.38 18.14 -6.46
N PRO A 136 22.66 18.81 -5.34
CA PRO A 136 22.70 18.17 -4.03
C PRO A 136 21.28 17.72 -3.66
N VAL A 137 21.06 16.41 -3.49
CA VAL A 137 19.72 15.85 -3.22
C VAL A 137 19.75 15.05 -1.93
N PHE A 138 18.79 15.32 -1.05
CA PHE A 138 18.54 14.60 0.18
C PHE A 138 17.24 13.79 0.04
N PRO A 139 17.30 12.47 -0.23
CA PRO A 139 16.11 11.64 -0.35
C PRO A 139 15.60 11.20 1.03
N LEU A 140 14.29 11.34 1.25
CA LEU A 140 13.63 10.94 2.48
C LEU A 140 12.32 10.19 2.20
N ASP A 141 11.99 9.23 3.05
CA ASP A 141 10.78 8.42 2.92
C ASP A 141 9.90 8.48 4.19
N MET A 142 8.60 8.68 3.98
CA MET A 142 7.60 8.81 5.02
C MET A 142 7.01 7.48 5.50
N GLY A 143 7.65 6.33 5.30
CA GLY A 143 7.26 5.07 5.96
C GLY A 143 6.01 4.41 5.37
N ASN A 144 5.47 3.39 6.06
CA ASN A 144 4.51 2.41 5.55
C ASN A 144 4.97 1.77 4.24
N GLN A 145 6.11 1.11 4.29
CA GLN A 145 6.56 0.24 3.21
C GLN A 145 5.73 -1.03 3.10
N VAL A 146 5.07 -1.44 4.18
CA VAL A 146 4.26 -2.66 4.24
C VAL A 146 2.77 -2.34 4.28
N ARG A 147 1.93 -3.24 3.74
CA ARG A 147 0.46 -3.18 3.82
C ARG A 147 -0.17 -4.40 4.51
N ARG A 148 0.39 -5.58 4.28
CA ARG A 148 -0.10 -6.87 4.78
C ARG A 148 0.87 -7.47 5.80
N THR A 149 0.53 -8.61 6.38
CA THR A 149 1.41 -9.38 7.25
C THR A 149 1.73 -10.73 6.62
N GLY A 150 2.70 -11.44 7.19
CA GLY A 150 3.15 -12.75 6.72
C GLY A 150 4.37 -12.69 5.81
N ILE A 151 4.89 -13.87 5.46
CA ILE A 151 6.21 -14.03 4.84
C ILE A 151 6.35 -13.24 3.54
N GLN A 152 5.34 -13.24 2.67
CA GLN A 152 5.43 -12.46 1.43
C GLN A 152 5.60 -10.96 1.71
N ALA A 153 4.91 -10.44 2.73
CA ALA A 153 5.01 -9.03 3.11
C ALA A 153 6.41 -8.70 3.69
N GLU A 154 6.98 -9.61 4.47
CA GLU A 154 8.37 -9.53 4.97
C GLU A 154 9.38 -9.52 3.82
N ILE A 155 9.27 -10.44 2.86
CA ILE A 155 10.16 -10.46 1.68
C ILE A 155 10.05 -9.15 0.88
N LYS A 156 8.83 -8.64 0.66
CA LYS A 156 8.62 -7.34 0.00
C LYS A 156 9.22 -6.19 0.79
N TYR A 157 9.16 -6.24 2.13
CA TYR A 157 9.78 -5.26 3.00
C TYR A 157 11.30 -5.25 2.81
N HIS A 158 11.98 -6.40 2.94
CA HIS A 158 13.42 -6.49 2.74
C HIS A 158 13.87 -6.05 1.35
N MET A 159 13.14 -6.47 0.30
CA MET A 159 13.39 -5.99 -1.06
C MET A 159 13.27 -4.47 -1.15
N THR A 160 12.27 -3.89 -0.50
CA THR A 160 12.10 -2.43 -0.46
C THR A 160 13.25 -1.76 0.27
N MET A 161 13.73 -2.33 1.39
CA MET A 161 14.87 -1.80 2.13
C MET A 161 16.17 -1.87 1.33
N GLU A 162 16.42 -2.96 0.62
CA GLU A 162 17.51 -3.08 -0.34
C GLU A 162 17.41 -2.01 -1.45
N ALA A 163 16.21 -1.78 -1.98
CA ALA A 163 15.99 -0.72 -2.96
C ALA A 163 16.27 0.68 -2.38
N LEU A 164 15.83 0.98 -1.14
CA LEU A 164 16.09 2.28 -0.50
C LEU A 164 17.58 2.49 -0.21
N ARG A 165 18.36 1.43 0.09
CA ARG A 165 19.83 1.48 0.18
C ARG A 165 20.46 1.83 -1.17
N GLU A 166 20.05 1.15 -2.25
CA GLU A 166 20.55 1.43 -3.60
C GLU A 166 20.19 2.86 -4.05
N LEU A 167 18.98 3.31 -3.71
CA LEU A 167 18.51 4.68 -3.90
C LEU A 167 19.27 5.69 -3.01
N LYS A 168 20.01 5.25 -1.99
CA LYS A 168 20.75 6.07 -1.03
C LYS A 168 19.86 7.09 -0.33
N TYR A 169 18.77 6.60 0.28
CA TYR A 169 17.96 7.43 1.16
C TYR A 169 18.75 7.86 2.39
N GLU A 170 18.52 9.09 2.84
CA GLU A 170 19.23 9.72 3.96
C GLU A 170 18.39 9.88 5.22
N SER A 171 17.07 9.73 5.12
CA SER A 171 16.14 9.65 6.24
C SER A 171 14.93 8.79 5.90
N ILE A 172 14.56 7.86 6.78
CA ILE A 172 13.37 7.02 6.65
C ILE A 172 12.61 7.07 7.97
N VAL A 173 11.29 7.17 7.93
CA VAL A 173 10.46 7.10 9.15
C VAL A 173 9.68 5.78 9.17
N TYR A 174 9.27 5.37 10.36
CA TYR A 174 8.35 4.26 10.50
C TYR A 174 6.90 4.70 10.34
N GLY A 175 6.15 3.91 9.60
CA GLY A 175 4.71 3.95 9.57
C GLY A 175 4.07 2.91 10.49
N PRO A 176 2.79 3.04 10.89
CA PRO A 176 2.13 2.04 11.73
C PRO A 176 2.11 0.64 11.12
N ASP A 177 2.07 0.53 9.78
CA ASP A 177 2.03 -0.79 9.14
C ASP A 177 3.39 -1.48 9.11
N ASP A 178 4.49 -0.72 9.13
CA ASP A 178 5.85 -1.27 9.27
C ASP A 178 6.04 -1.83 10.67
N LEU A 179 5.52 -1.12 11.69
CA LEU A 179 5.60 -1.49 13.10
C LEU A 179 4.64 -2.64 13.49
N ARG A 180 4.08 -3.35 12.49
CA ARG A 180 3.43 -4.66 12.69
C ARG A 180 4.37 -5.83 12.40
N LEU A 181 5.51 -5.58 11.75
CA LEU A 181 6.58 -6.55 11.65
C LEU A 181 7.18 -6.83 13.03
N THR A 182 7.85 -7.95 13.17
CA THR A 182 8.53 -8.28 14.43
C THR A 182 9.73 -7.36 14.63
N PHE A 183 10.14 -7.21 15.89
CA PHE A 183 11.33 -6.43 16.24
C PHE A 183 12.57 -6.91 15.48
N GLU A 184 12.74 -8.22 15.30
CA GLU A 184 13.88 -8.80 14.58
C GLU A 184 13.93 -8.37 13.11
N GLU A 185 12.77 -8.35 12.44
CA GLU A 185 12.68 -7.93 11.04
C GLU A 185 12.94 -6.43 10.84
N LEU A 186 12.62 -5.61 11.85
CA LEU A 186 12.98 -4.19 11.84
C LEU A 186 14.47 -3.98 12.16
N LEU A 187 15.01 -4.74 13.10
CA LEU A 187 16.37 -4.58 13.60
C LEU A 187 17.43 -4.91 12.53
N VAL A 188 17.20 -5.94 11.71
CA VAL A 188 18.15 -6.34 10.65
C VAL A 188 18.38 -5.22 9.63
N GLU A 189 17.42 -4.30 9.48
CA GLU A 189 17.53 -3.19 8.53
C GLU A 189 18.35 -2.00 9.05
N ILE A 190 18.36 -1.84 10.37
CA ILE A 190 19.12 -0.80 11.10
C ILE A 190 20.53 -1.27 11.41
N TYR A 191 20.70 -2.56 11.73
CA TYR A 191 21.99 -3.19 12.01
C TYR A 191 22.23 -4.37 11.08
N PRO A 192 22.41 -4.11 9.78
CA PRO A 192 22.74 -5.18 8.86
C PRO A 192 24.19 -5.64 9.07
N ASP A 193 24.58 -6.71 8.37
CA ASP A 193 25.96 -7.17 8.34
C ASP A 193 26.95 -6.07 7.95
N ALA A 194 28.20 -6.18 8.39
CA ALA A 194 29.21 -5.11 8.28
C ALA A 194 29.51 -4.63 6.84
N GLU A 195 29.14 -5.39 5.82
CA GLU A 195 29.32 -5.04 4.40
C GLU A 195 28.13 -4.23 3.83
N VAL A 196 27.04 -4.11 4.57
CA VAL A 196 25.80 -3.47 4.17
C VAL A 196 25.63 -2.16 4.93
N SER A 197 25.23 -1.10 4.22
CA SER A 197 24.97 0.19 4.86
C SER A 197 23.68 0.14 5.67
N PRO A 198 23.68 0.60 6.94
CA PRO A 198 22.46 0.70 7.74
C PRO A 198 21.51 1.72 7.13
N LEU A 199 20.21 1.48 7.24
CA LEU A 199 19.21 2.45 6.81
C LEU A 199 19.04 3.56 7.86
N PRO A 200 18.93 4.83 7.43
CA PRO A 200 18.89 5.98 8.34
C PRO A 200 17.47 6.21 8.86
N TYR A 201 16.99 5.30 9.72
CA TYR A 201 15.72 5.48 10.40
C TYR A 201 15.79 6.65 11.39
N LEU A 202 14.70 7.41 11.50
CA LEU A 202 14.56 8.61 12.32
C LEU A 202 13.18 8.62 12.98
N SER A 203 13.13 8.84 14.30
CA SER A 203 11.88 9.06 15.04
C SER A 203 12.15 9.57 16.45
N ALA A 204 11.44 10.62 16.86
CA ALA A 204 11.49 11.16 18.21
C ALA A 204 10.70 10.35 19.22
N ASN A 205 9.69 9.59 18.77
CA ASN A 205 8.67 8.98 19.62
C ASN A 205 8.35 7.50 19.30
N VAL A 206 9.11 6.91 18.38
CA VAL A 206 9.14 5.46 18.13
C VAL A 206 10.58 5.04 18.24
N ASP A 207 10.85 4.08 19.12
CA ASP A 207 12.19 3.60 19.32
C ASP A 207 12.22 2.07 19.44
N LEU A 208 13.35 1.51 19.07
CA LEU A 208 13.60 0.07 19.04
C LEU A 208 14.80 -0.16 19.96
N LEU A 209 14.59 -0.18 21.28
CA LEU A 209 15.65 -0.37 22.29
C LEU A 209 16.87 0.58 22.14
N ASP A 210 16.61 1.89 22.06
CA ASP A 210 17.57 2.99 21.93
C ASP A 210 18.36 3.01 20.61
N PHE A 211 17.88 2.31 19.58
CA PHE A 211 18.53 2.24 18.29
C PHE A 211 18.13 3.34 17.30
N ILE A 212 17.02 4.05 17.55
CA ILE A 212 16.52 5.06 16.62
C ILE A 212 16.95 6.46 17.06
N PRO A 213 17.72 7.20 16.25
CA PRO A 213 17.99 8.61 16.50
C PRO A 213 16.69 9.41 16.63
N ARG A 214 16.61 10.28 17.64
CA ARG A 214 15.46 11.15 17.88
C ARG A 214 15.43 12.40 16.99
N TYR A 215 16.60 12.83 16.54
CA TYR A 215 16.76 13.89 15.54
C TYR A 215 18.03 13.65 14.72
N GLN A 216 18.13 14.35 13.60
CA GLN A 216 19.28 14.28 12.70
C GLN A 216 19.66 15.69 12.25
N VAL A 217 20.96 15.98 12.20
CA VAL A 217 21.49 17.19 11.56
C VAL A 217 22.39 16.76 10.41
N LYS A 218 22.15 17.32 9.22
CA LYS A 218 22.91 16.99 8.00
C LYS A 218 23.30 18.25 7.23
N GLU A 219 24.51 18.25 6.71
CA GLU A 219 24.97 19.27 5.78
C GLU A 219 24.74 18.81 4.35
N VAL A 220 23.94 19.57 3.59
CA VAL A 220 23.62 19.29 2.18
C VAL A 220 23.75 20.57 1.38
N GLY A 221 24.58 20.56 0.34
CA GLY A 221 24.78 21.76 -0.49
C GLY A 221 25.32 22.98 0.28
N GLY A 222 26.08 22.76 1.36
CA GLY A 222 26.59 23.82 2.23
C GLY A 222 25.56 24.42 3.19
N ARG A 223 24.38 23.81 3.34
CA ARG A 223 23.33 24.18 4.30
C ARG A 223 23.19 23.11 5.36
N ARG A 224 22.97 23.51 6.62
CA ARG A 224 22.63 22.59 7.72
C ARG A 224 21.13 22.42 7.81
N ILE A 225 20.68 21.17 7.76
CA ILE A 225 19.27 20.79 7.85
C ILE A 225 19.08 20.00 9.13
N GLY A 226 18.17 20.46 9.98
CA GLY A 226 17.72 19.75 11.17
C GLY A 226 16.41 19.03 10.89
N LEU A 227 16.37 17.72 11.14
CA LEU A 227 15.19 16.88 10.96
C LEU A 227 14.84 16.17 12.25
N THR A 228 13.55 16.03 12.50
CA THR A 228 13.00 15.04 13.42
C THR A 228 11.74 14.45 12.82
N ALA A 229 11.33 13.29 13.33
CA ALA A 229 10.17 12.58 12.83
C ALA A 229 9.28 12.14 13.98
N VAL A 230 7.98 12.04 13.73
CA VAL A 230 7.02 11.52 14.71
C VAL A 230 5.99 10.61 14.06
N LEU A 231 5.59 9.58 14.79
CA LEU A 231 4.37 8.84 14.55
C LEU A 231 3.22 9.49 15.33
N GLY A 232 2.17 9.91 14.63
CA GLY A 232 0.99 10.53 15.22
C GLY A 232 0.33 9.62 16.26
N GLY A 233 -0.21 10.23 17.33
CA GLY A 233 -0.82 9.49 18.44
C GLY A 233 -2.01 8.66 17.99
N SER A 234 -2.75 9.12 16.98
CA SER A 234 -3.86 8.38 16.36
C SER A 234 -3.46 7.03 15.77
N HIS A 235 -2.18 6.80 15.50
CA HIS A 235 -1.66 5.56 14.92
C HIS A 235 -1.11 4.56 15.95
N HIS A 236 -0.93 4.96 17.21
CA HIS A 236 -0.31 4.10 18.24
C HIS A 236 -1.05 2.79 18.44
N ALA A 237 -2.39 2.81 18.42
CA ALA A 237 -3.21 1.61 18.57
C ALA A 237 -3.05 0.57 17.43
N ARG A 238 -2.44 0.97 16.30
CA ARG A 238 -2.18 0.07 15.15
C ARG A 238 -0.81 -0.57 15.19
N VAL A 239 0.06 -0.14 16.10
CA VAL A 239 1.40 -0.71 16.27
C VAL A 239 1.27 -2.08 16.92
N GLY A 240 1.88 -3.10 16.30
CA GLY A 240 1.68 -4.51 16.67
C GLY A 240 2.96 -5.27 17.04
N GLY A 241 4.15 -4.71 16.82
CA GLY A 241 5.43 -5.42 16.90
C GLY A 241 5.96 -5.78 18.30
N GLY A 242 5.11 -5.77 19.32
CA GLY A 242 5.43 -6.27 20.67
C GLY A 242 5.92 -5.23 21.67
N GLU A 243 6.31 -5.70 22.86
CA GLU A 243 6.78 -4.85 23.98
C GLU A 243 8.15 -4.19 23.72
N ASP A 244 8.89 -4.66 22.71
CA ASP A 244 10.22 -4.15 22.32
C ASP A 244 10.16 -2.88 21.45
N ILE A 245 8.96 -2.48 21.00
CA ILE A 245 8.74 -1.20 20.32
C ILE A 245 8.27 -0.17 21.34
N LEU A 246 9.13 0.80 21.65
CA LEU A 246 8.84 1.87 22.58
C LEU A 246 8.10 2.99 21.86
N LEU A 247 6.89 3.30 22.33
CA LEU A 247 6.08 4.41 21.85
C LEU A 247 5.89 5.44 22.95
N THR A 248 6.15 6.70 22.62
CA THR A 248 5.88 7.85 23.49
C THR A 248 4.96 8.83 22.78
N ASP A 249 4.30 9.70 23.55
CA ASP A 249 3.45 10.73 22.97
C ASP A 249 4.27 11.63 22.03
N PRO A 250 3.79 11.91 20.80
CA PRO A 250 4.54 12.70 19.84
C PRO A 250 4.76 14.15 20.29
N GLN A 251 3.82 14.75 21.03
CA GLN A 251 3.97 16.11 21.53
C GLN A 251 5.00 16.16 22.66
N GLU A 252 4.90 15.24 23.63
CA GLU A 252 5.88 15.13 24.72
C GLU A 252 7.29 14.87 24.19
N SER A 253 7.41 14.02 23.18
CA SER A 253 8.70 13.70 22.57
C SER A 253 9.30 14.90 21.83
N LEU A 254 8.48 15.70 21.15
CA LEU A 254 8.94 16.93 20.51
C LEU A 254 9.26 18.03 21.53
N ASP A 255 8.57 18.10 22.67
CA ASP A 255 8.94 19.04 23.75
C ASP A 255 10.37 18.78 24.25
N GLU A 256 10.81 17.52 24.28
CA GLU A 256 12.18 17.14 24.66
C GLU A 256 13.21 17.34 23.54
N VAL A 257 12.85 16.99 22.31
CA VAL A 257 13.75 16.99 21.15
C VAL A 257 13.93 18.39 20.57
N TRP A 258 12.87 19.20 20.50
CA TRP A 258 12.91 20.51 19.86
C TRP A 258 14.00 21.43 20.44
N PRO A 259 14.15 21.61 21.76
CA PRO A 259 15.21 22.46 22.31
C PRO A 259 16.63 21.98 21.97
N GLN A 260 16.82 20.66 21.83
CA GLN A 260 18.11 20.07 21.44
C GLN A 260 18.39 20.36 19.97
N LEU A 261 17.42 20.08 19.10
CA LEU A 261 17.53 20.32 17.67
C LEU A 261 17.70 21.80 17.34
N GLU A 262 16.94 22.68 17.99
CA GLU A 262 17.04 24.14 17.82
C GLU A 262 18.41 24.67 18.22
N SER A 263 19.06 24.07 19.23
CA SER A 263 20.40 24.47 19.68
C SER A 263 21.51 24.17 18.66
N GLU A 264 21.23 23.32 17.66
CA GLU A 264 22.15 22.99 16.57
C GLU A 264 22.25 24.14 15.53
N ASP A 265 21.36 25.14 15.59
CA ASP A 265 21.38 26.35 14.76
C ASP A 265 21.33 26.06 13.25
N CYS A 266 20.45 25.15 12.84
CA CYS A 266 20.31 24.74 11.44
C CYS A 266 19.72 25.87 10.57
N ASP A 267 20.09 25.89 9.28
CA ASP A 267 19.51 26.81 8.29
C ASP A 267 18.04 26.49 7.99
N LEU A 268 17.62 25.25 8.21
CA LEU A 268 16.27 24.75 7.97
C LEU A 268 15.91 23.66 8.98
N TYR A 269 14.68 23.73 9.50
CA TYR A 269 14.10 22.66 10.30
C TYR A 269 12.91 22.01 9.59
N VAL A 270 12.93 20.67 9.51
CA VAL A 270 11.92 19.86 8.85
C VAL A 270 11.29 18.89 9.85
N LEU A 271 9.96 18.88 9.94
CA LEU A 271 9.21 17.90 10.69
C LEU A 271 8.66 16.82 9.75
N LEU A 272 9.05 15.57 9.97
CA LEU A 272 8.50 14.41 9.27
C LEU A 272 7.38 13.80 10.12
N ALA A 273 6.14 14.22 9.87
CA ALA A 273 4.97 13.75 10.60
C ALA A 273 4.31 12.56 9.90
N HIS A 274 4.56 11.35 10.37
CA HIS A 274 3.73 10.20 10.03
C HIS A 274 2.40 10.28 10.81
N ALA A 275 1.51 11.20 10.41
CA ALA A 275 0.27 11.50 11.12
C ALA A 275 -0.82 11.99 10.15
N SER A 276 -2.04 12.21 10.64
CA SER A 276 -3.09 12.89 9.88
C SER A 276 -2.70 14.33 9.51
N ILE A 277 -3.43 14.95 8.57
CA ILE A 277 -3.21 16.37 8.22
C ILE A 277 -3.42 17.23 9.46
N GLU A 278 -4.48 16.96 10.20
CA GLU A 278 -4.91 17.70 11.37
C GLU A 278 -3.87 17.64 12.49
N GLU A 279 -3.40 16.44 12.85
CA GLU A 279 -2.33 16.26 13.83
C GLU A 279 -1.03 16.92 13.37
N SER A 280 -0.65 16.78 12.09
CA SER A 280 0.57 17.39 11.55
C SER A 280 0.53 18.92 11.67
N GLN A 281 -0.61 19.54 11.37
CA GLN A 281 -0.80 20.98 11.53
C GLN A 281 -0.80 21.41 13.00
N GLU A 282 -1.40 20.63 13.90
CA GLU A 282 -1.38 20.90 15.35
C GLU A 282 0.05 20.93 15.89
N LEU A 283 0.85 19.91 15.55
CA LEU A 283 2.26 19.84 15.93
C LEU A 283 3.04 21.04 15.39
N ALA A 284 2.83 21.42 14.14
CA ALA A 284 3.47 22.60 13.54
C ALA A 284 3.12 23.92 14.25
N ARG A 285 1.85 24.09 14.67
CA ARG A 285 1.41 25.29 15.41
C ARG A 285 2.05 25.40 16.79
N ARG A 286 2.32 24.27 17.44
CA ARG A 286 3.01 24.19 18.73
C ARG A 286 4.52 24.43 18.58
N PHE A 287 5.14 23.78 17.60
CA PHE A 287 6.59 23.83 17.35
C PHE A 287 6.91 24.69 16.12
N LYS A 288 6.79 26.02 16.28
CA LYS A 288 6.82 27.00 15.18
C LYS A 288 8.15 27.13 14.44
N GLY A 289 9.24 26.53 14.94
CA GLY A 289 10.54 26.60 14.26
C GLY A 289 10.65 25.68 13.05
N PHE A 290 9.75 24.69 12.89
CA PHE A 290 9.70 23.86 11.69
C PHE A 290 9.09 24.63 10.52
N SER A 291 9.91 25.02 9.54
CA SER A 291 9.42 25.73 8.35
C SER A 291 8.77 24.79 7.33
N ILE A 292 9.13 23.51 7.33
CA ILE A 292 8.60 22.50 6.42
C ILE A 292 8.03 21.34 7.25
N VAL A 293 6.80 20.95 6.94
CA VAL A 293 6.14 19.79 7.54
C VAL A 293 5.78 18.83 6.42
N ILE A 294 6.35 17.63 6.44
CA ILE A 294 6.04 16.57 5.48
C ILE A 294 5.13 15.59 6.20
N THR A 295 3.94 15.37 5.64
CA THR A 295 2.91 14.54 6.26
C THR A 295 2.62 13.28 5.47
N ALA A 296 2.45 12.17 6.19
CA ALA A 296 1.87 10.94 5.67
C ALA A 296 0.34 11.02 5.54
N GLY A 297 -0.31 12.05 6.10
CA GLY A 297 -1.75 12.25 6.03
C GLY A 297 -2.24 12.66 4.64
N GLY A 298 -3.57 12.71 4.50
CA GLY A 298 -4.22 13.24 3.31
C GLY A 298 -4.63 12.20 2.27
N ALA A 299 -4.95 12.69 1.08
CA ALA A 299 -5.51 11.90 -0.01
C ALA A 299 -4.45 10.99 -0.67
N GLY A 300 -4.91 9.98 -1.42
CA GLY A 300 -4.02 9.07 -2.16
C GLY A 300 -3.20 9.78 -3.24
N GLU A 301 -3.81 10.78 -3.89
CA GLU A 301 -3.13 11.74 -4.74
C GLU A 301 -2.83 13.00 -3.94
N PRO A 302 -1.56 13.39 -3.74
CA PRO A 302 -1.22 14.57 -2.97
C PRO A 302 -1.44 15.84 -3.77
N ASN A 303 -1.55 16.97 -3.06
CA ASN A 303 -1.74 18.28 -3.68
C ASN A 303 -0.57 18.69 -4.58
N TYR A 304 -0.87 19.47 -5.63
CA TYR A 304 0.13 19.95 -6.59
C TYR A 304 1.15 20.92 -5.98
N LEU A 305 0.74 21.69 -4.98
CA LEU A 305 1.54 22.71 -4.31
C LEU A 305 1.56 22.47 -2.79
N PRO A 306 2.62 22.91 -2.09
CA PRO A 306 2.63 22.94 -0.63
C PRO A 306 1.53 23.89 -0.12
N GLU A 307 0.95 23.54 1.03
CA GLU A 307 -0.13 24.32 1.63
C GLU A 307 0.37 25.09 2.85
N PRO A 308 0.09 26.39 2.98
CA PRO A 308 0.45 27.13 4.19
C PRO A 308 -0.32 26.56 5.40
N ILE A 309 0.37 26.42 6.53
CA ILE A 309 -0.27 26.02 7.78
C ILE A 309 -0.71 27.28 8.53
N GLU A 310 -2.02 27.47 8.66
CA GLU A 310 -2.59 28.63 9.32
C GLU A 310 -2.05 28.82 10.75
N GLY A 311 -1.59 30.04 11.05
CA GLY A 311 -1.00 30.40 12.34
C GLY A 311 0.51 30.17 12.47
N THR A 312 1.16 29.77 11.37
CA THR A 312 2.61 29.51 11.30
C THR A 312 3.22 30.10 10.01
N GLU A 313 4.55 30.11 9.92
CA GLU A 313 5.28 30.37 8.67
C GLU A 313 5.55 29.08 7.87
N SER A 314 5.02 27.95 8.36
CA SER A 314 5.30 26.62 7.85
C SER A 314 4.44 26.29 6.64
N VAL A 315 4.96 25.43 5.77
CA VAL A 315 4.20 24.77 4.71
C VAL A 315 4.07 23.27 4.96
N LEU A 316 2.93 22.71 4.58
CA LEU A 316 2.59 21.30 4.62
C LEU A 316 2.79 20.67 3.23
N ILE A 317 3.44 19.51 3.19
CA ILE A 317 3.61 18.71 1.98
C ILE A 317 3.07 17.30 2.23
N GLN A 318 2.12 16.86 1.41
CA GLN A 318 1.57 15.51 1.46
C GLN A 318 2.35 14.58 0.52
N VAL A 319 2.61 13.35 0.96
CA VAL A 319 3.36 12.36 0.14
C VAL A 319 2.48 11.49 -0.77
N GLY A 320 1.17 11.41 -0.51
CA GLY A 320 0.28 10.51 -1.23
C GLY A 320 0.44 9.05 -0.82
N THR A 321 -0.03 8.11 -1.65
CA THR A 321 -0.01 6.66 -1.34
C THR A 321 0.49 5.78 -2.48
N LYS A 322 0.78 4.51 -2.16
CA LYS A 322 1.22 3.45 -3.07
C LYS A 322 2.50 3.79 -3.83
N GLY A 323 3.26 4.76 -3.31
CA GLY A 323 4.45 5.29 -3.97
C GLY A 323 4.17 5.80 -5.39
N MET A 324 2.96 6.28 -5.72
CA MET A 324 2.60 6.74 -7.07
C MET A 324 3.25 8.08 -7.44
N TYR A 325 3.65 8.86 -6.44
CA TYR A 325 4.17 10.21 -6.59
C TYR A 325 5.46 10.39 -5.80
N ALA A 326 6.30 11.31 -6.27
CA ALA A 326 7.41 11.86 -5.52
C ALA A 326 7.30 13.39 -5.48
N GLY A 327 7.69 13.99 -4.38
CA GLY A 327 7.85 15.44 -4.26
C GLY A 327 9.31 15.84 -4.46
N VAL A 328 9.58 16.90 -5.21
CA VAL A 328 10.89 17.55 -5.28
C VAL A 328 10.74 18.96 -4.75
N LEU A 329 11.41 19.25 -3.63
CA LEU A 329 11.44 20.58 -3.02
C LEU A 329 12.86 21.16 -3.09
N GLY A 330 13.08 22.11 -3.99
CA GLY A 330 14.34 22.82 -4.14
C GLY A 330 14.42 24.06 -3.25
N PHE A 331 15.57 24.25 -2.60
CA PHE A 331 15.88 25.39 -1.73
C PHE A 331 16.90 26.31 -2.39
N TYR A 332 16.67 27.62 -2.31
CA TYR A 332 17.46 28.65 -3.02
C TYR A 332 17.73 29.85 -2.11
N GLY A 333 18.65 29.72 -1.14
CA GLY A 333 18.70 30.58 0.05
C GLY A 333 18.48 32.09 -0.18
N GLU A 334 19.21 32.70 -1.10
CA GLU A 334 19.13 34.15 -1.38
C GLU A 334 18.30 34.52 -2.62
N SER A 335 17.87 33.54 -3.43
CA SER A 335 17.11 33.79 -4.66
C SER A 335 15.59 33.80 -4.40
N GLN A 336 14.84 34.55 -5.21
CA GLN A 336 13.37 34.57 -5.16
C GLN A 336 12.77 33.85 -6.39
N PRO A 337 11.85 32.88 -6.22
CA PRO A 337 11.35 32.35 -4.94
C PRO A 337 12.38 31.45 -4.23
N ARG A 338 12.41 31.51 -2.89
CA ARG A 338 13.34 30.72 -2.04
C ARG A 338 13.06 29.22 -2.04
N LEU A 339 11.82 28.84 -2.32
CA LEU A 339 11.37 27.45 -2.40
C LEU A 339 10.72 27.21 -3.75
N ARG A 340 11.01 26.06 -4.35
CA ARG A 340 10.26 25.56 -5.51
C ARG A 340 9.87 24.12 -5.25
N TYR A 341 8.60 23.81 -5.43
CA TYR A 341 8.08 22.46 -5.23
C TYR A 341 7.48 21.94 -6.53
N GLN A 342 7.66 20.65 -6.78
CA GLN A 342 6.92 19.93 -7.79
C GLN A 342 6.56 18.54 -7.29
N ARG A 343 5.28 18.20 -7.41
CA ARG A 343 4.79 16.83 -7.36
C ARG A 343 5.00 16.17 -8.72
N ILE A 344 5.56 14.96 -8.72
CA ILE A 344 5.89 14.21 -9.93
C ILE A 344 5.21 12.85 -9.88
N ALA A 345 4.40 12.54 -10.89
CA ALA A 345 3.84 11.21 -11.09
C ALA A 345 4.89 10.22 -11.58
N LEU A 346 4.93 9.03 -10.98
CA LEU A 346 5.76 7.90 -11.39
C LEU A 346 5.05 7.03 -12.43
N ASP A 347 4.68 7.66 -13.56
CA ASP A 347 4.00 7.02 -14.69
C ASP A 347 4.97 6.46 -15.74
N ALA A 348 4.42 6.03 -16.87
CA ALA A 348 5.12 5.34 -17.96
C ALA A 348 6.22 6.17 -18.66
N LYS A 349 6.32 7.49 -18.43
CA LYS A 349 7.44 8.28 -18.98
C LYS A 349 8.78 7.90 -18.35
N TRP A 350 8.74 7.35 -17.14
CA TRP A 350 9.93 6.89 -16.43
C TRP A 350 10.29 5.48 -16.87
N LYS A 351 11.49 5.35 -17.43
CA LYS A 351 12.02 4.06 -17.86
C LYS A 351 12.22 3.14 -16.65
N ASP A 352 12.14 1.84 -16.91
CA ASP A 352 12.51 0.88 -15.90
C ASP A 352 14.01 0.92 -15.58
N SER A 353 14.32 0.78 -14.29
CA SER A 353 15.66 0.68 -13.75
C SER A 353 16.12 -0.79 -13.81
N PRO A 354 17.19 -1.13 -14.56
CA PRO A 354 17.71 -2.49 -14.58
C PRO A 354 18.11 -3.02 -13.20
N GLN A 355 18.54 -2.14 -12.29
CA GLN A 355 18.86 -2.47 -10.90
C GLN A 355 17.62 -2.94 -10.15
N MET A 356 16.51 -2.20 -10.27
CA MET A 356 15.27 -2.51 -9.55
C MET A 356 14.54 -3.70 -10.18
N ILE A 357 14.67 -3.89 -11.50
CA ILE A 357 14.15 -5.09 -12.17
C ILE A 357 14.89 -6.34 -11.66
N ARG A 358 16.21 -6.29 -11.44
CA ARG A 358 16.92 -7.41 -10.82
C ARG A 358 16.48 -7.70 -9.38
N LEU A 359 16.17 -6.67 -8.59
CA LEU A 359 15.59 -6.88 -7.26
C LEU A 359 14.23 -7.57 -7.35
N LEU A 360 13.42 -7.19 -8.33
CA LEU A 360 12.13 -7.80 -8.58
C LEU A 360 12.26 -9.25 -9.05
N GLU A 361 13.21 -9.55 -9.95
CA GLU A 361 13.55 -10.94 -10.35
C GLU A 361 13.96 -11.77 -9.12
N ASN A 362 14.80 -11.23 -8.24
CA ASN A 362 15.22 -11.92 -7.02
C ASN A 362 14.04 -12.18 -6.07
N TYR A 363 13.16 -11.20 -5.87
CA TYR A 363 11.93 -11.38 -5.10
C TYR A 363 11.10 -12.53 -5.67
N GLN A 364 10.90 -12.54 -6.98
CA GLN A 364 10.16 -13.59 -7.64
C GLN A 364 10.84 -14.96 -7.47
N HIS A 365 12.16 -15.07 -7.66
CA HIS A 365 12.90 -16.32 -7.39
C HIS A 365 12.80 -16.81 -5.94
N GLN A 366 12.72 -15.89 -4.96
CA GLN A 366 12.51 -16.28 -3.56
C GLN A 366 11.13 -16.89 -3.35
N LEU A 367 10.08 -16.30 -3.94
CA LEU A 367 8.73 -16.87 -3.89
C LEU A 367 8.66 -18.25 -4.54
N GLU A 368 9.28 -18.39 -5.72
CA GLU A 368 9.38 -19.68 -6.43
C GLU A 368 10.09 -20.73 -5.56
N GLY A 369 11.24 -20.39 -4.97
CA GLY A 369 12.03 -21.30 -4.15
C GLY A 369 11.34 -21.72 -2.85
N MET A 370 10.55 -20.83 -2.24
CA MET A 370 9.76 -21.14 -1.05
C MET A 370 8.50 -21.96 -1.37
N GLY A 371 7.86 -21.66 -2.50
CA GLY A 371 6.53 -22.15 -2.86
C GLY A 371 5.45 -21.76 -1.83
N LEU A 372 4.20 -22.12 -2.11
CA LEU A 372 3.05 -21.74 -1.26
C LEU A 372 3.21 -22.21 0.19
N LYS A 373 3.79 -23.41 0.39
CA LYS A 373 4.04 -23.97 1.72
C LYS A 373 5.10 -23.19 2.50
N GLY A 374 6.20 -22.78 1.86
CA GLY A 374 7.24 -21.98 2.49
C GLY A 374 6.72 -20.60 2.89
N LEU A 375 5.80 -20.04 2.09
CA LEU A 375 5.07 -18.80 2.39
C LEU A 375 4.00 -18.95 3.48
N GLN A 376 3.82 -20.16 4.04
CA GLN A 376 2.81 -20.48 5.06
C GLN A 376 1.36 -20.20 4.60
N LEU A 377 1.10 -20.29 3.29
CA LEU A 377 -0.24 -20.18 2.74
C LEU A 377 -0.93 -21.53 2.84
N ASN A 378 -1.65 -21.73 3.95
CA ASN A 378 -2.43 -22.94 4.16
C ASN A 378 -3.73 -22.85 3.35
N PRO A 379 -4.00 -23.81 2.44
CA PRO A 379 -5.26 -23.84 1.72
C PRO A 379 -6.46 -23.94 2.68
N VAL A 380 -7.57 -23.33 2.30
CA VAL A 380 -8.81 -23.37 3.09
C VAL A 380 -9.91 -24.10 2.33
N ALA A 381 -10.76 -24.84 3.03
CA ALA A 381 -11.95 -25.41 2.41
C ALA A 381 -12.85 -24.27 1.88
N HIS A 382 -13.42 -24.45 0.70
CA HIS A 382 -14.46 -23.55 0.22
C HIS A 382 -15.70 -23.67 1.12
N TRP A 383 -16.39 -22.57 1.42
CA TRP A 383 -17.50 -22.56 2.40
C TRP A 383 -18.69 -23.43 2.00
N THR A 384 -18.83 -23.77 0.71
CA THR A 384 -19.84 -24.71 0.21
C THR A 384 -19.49 -26.17 0.51
N GLY A 385 -18.23 -26.47 0.80
CA GLY A 385 -17.73 -27.84 0.92
C GLY A 385 -17.55 -28.56 -0.42
N HIS A 386 -17.68 -27.87 -1.55
CA HIS A 386 -17.47 -28.42 -2.89
C HIS A 386 -16.06 -28.13 -3.40
N GLU A 387 -15.66 -28.86 -4.44
CA GLU A 387 -14.32 -28.84 -5.02
C GLU A 387 -14.33 -28.22 -6.42
N PHE A 388 -13.19 -27.62 -6.79
CA PHE A 388 -12.99 -27.03 -8.11
C PHE A 388 -12.67 -28.14 -9.13
N VAL A 389 -13.45 -28.23 -10.20
CA VAL A 389 -13.32 -29.26 -11.24
C VAL A 389 -12.64 -28.75 -12.53
N GLY A 390 -12.52 -27.44 -12.68
CA GLY A 390 -11.95 -26.78 -13.86
C GLY A 390 -12.95 -26.49 -14.97
N THR A 391 -12.66 -25.42 -15.71
CA THR A 391 -13.55 -24.86 -16.75
C THR A 391 -13.88 -25.86 -17.87
N ASP A 392 -12.93 -26.72 -18.25
CA ASP A 392 -13.14 -27.73 -19.30
C ASP A 392 -14.27 -28.71 -18.94
N GLN A 393 -14.44 -29.04 -17.65
CA GLN A 393 -15.54 -29.91 -17.20
C GLN A 393 -16.91 -29.23 -17.38
N CYS A 394 -16.98 -27.92 -17.16
CA CYS A 394 -18.18 -27.14 -17.42
C CYS A 394 -18.49 -27.10 -18.93
N GLY A 395 -17.47 -26.91 -19.77
CA GLY A 395 -17.59 -26.87 -21.23
C GLY A 395 -18.15 -28.15 -21.87
N GLY A 396 -18.05 -29.29 -21.18
CA GLY A 396 -18.65 -30.56 -21.63
C GLY A 396 -20.18 -30.55 -21.70
N CYS A 397 -20.85 -29.71 -20.90
CA CYS A 397 -22.31 -29.53 -20.92
C CYS A 397 -22.74 -28.11 -21.30
N HIS A 398 -21.88 -27.11 -21.09
CA HIS A 398 -22.13 -25.69 -21.34
C HIS A 398 -21.22 -25.15 -22.45
N GLU A 399 -21.33 -25.72 -23.65
CA GLU A 399 -20.49 -25.38 -24.81
C GLU A 399 -20.51 -23.88 -25.14
N GLN A 400 -21.70 -23.28 -25.25
CA GLN A 400 -21.83 -21.86 -25.60
C GLN A 400 -21.20 -20.91 -24.56
N PRO A 401 -21.50 -21.01 -23.24
CA PRO A 401 -20.79 -20.22 -22.23
C PRO A 401 -19.27 -20.43 -22.24
N HIS A 402 -18.82 -21.65 -22.50
CA HIS A 402 -17.39 -21.97 -22.57
C HIS A 402 -16.69 -21.28 -23.75
N GLU A 403 -17.32 -21.28 -24.93
CA GLU A 403 -16.83 -20.54 -26.10
C GLU A 403 -16.74 -19.03 -25.83
N ILE A 404 -17.75 -18.45 -25.16
CA ILE A 404 -17.71 -17.03 -24.76
C ILE A 404 -16.53 -16.77 -23.83
N TRP A 405 -16.32 -17.59 -22.80
CA TRP A 405 -15.21 -17.45 -21.86
C TRP A 405 -13.84 -17.51 -22.56
N LEU A 406 -13.67 -18.44 -23.51
CA LEU A 406 -12.43 -18.62 -24.26
C LEU A 406 -12.01 -17.34 -25.01
N GLU A 407 -12.96 -16.52 -25.46
CA GLU A 407 -12.70 -15.26 -26.17
C GLU A 407 -12.29 -14.10 -25.23
N THR A 408 -12.44 -14.26 -23.91
CA THR A 408 -12.15 -13.20 -22.93
C THR A 408 -10.70 -13.24 -22.41
N GLY A 409 -10.25 -12.14 -21.82
CA GLY A 409 -8.95 -12.11 -21.13
C GLY A 409 -8.83 -13.08 -19.95
N HIS A 410 -9.97 -13.51 -19.38
CA HIS A 410 -10.00 -14.45 -18.27
C HIS A 410 -9.45 -15.83 -18.63
N SER A 411 -9.70 -16.33 -19.85
CA SER A 411 -9.19 -17.63 -20.31
C SER A 411 -7.67 -17.66 -20.42
N HIS A 412 -7.04 -16.50 -20.62
CA HIS A 412 -5.60 -16.36 -20.79
C HIS A 412 -4.87 -15.88 -19.53
N ALA A 413 -5.59 -15.65 -18.42
CA ALA A 413 -5.06 -14.97 -17.25
C ALA A 413 -3.80 -15.64 -16.67
N THR A 414 -3.76 -16.96 -16.52
CA THR A 414 -2.55 -17.62 -16.00
C THR A 414 -1.36 -17.48 -16.95
N ALA A 415 -1.61 -17.54 -18.26
CA ALA A 415 -0.55 -17.42 -19.26
C ALA A 415 0.15 -16.05 -19.22
N THR A 416 -0.56 -14.99 -18.84
CA THR A 416 0.04 -13.66 -18.67
C THR A 416 0.95 -13.56 -17.45
N LEU A 417 0.83 -14.45 -16.45
CA LEU A 417 1.80 -14.52 -15.35
C LEU A 417 3.07 -15.29 -15.74
N VAL A 418 2.94 -16.30 -16.60
CA VAL A 418 4.08 -17.09 -17.10
C VAL A 418 4.87 -16.30 -18.13
N ARG A 419 4.17 -15.59 -19.02
CA ARG A 419 4.77 -14.74 -20.06
C ARG A 419 4.11 -13.36 -20.02
N PRO A 420 4.50 -12.52 -19.06
CA PRO A 420 3.99 -11.15 -18.97
C PRO A 420 4.17 -10.40 -20.28
N PRO A 421 3.18 -9.59 -20.71
CA PRO A 421 3.33 -8.78 -21.91
C PRO A 421 4.47 -7.76 -21.77
N GLU A 422 4.71 -7.32 -20.53
CA GLU A 422 5.71 -6.34 -20.13
C GLU A 422 6.58 -6.91 -19.00
N ARG A 423 7.86 -6.53 -18.92
CA ARG A 423 8.85 -7.16 -18.02
C ARG A 423 8.85 -8.69 -18.16
N LYS A 424 9.05 -9.15 -19.40
CA LYS A 424 9.00 -10.58 -19.81
C LYS A 424 9.99 -11.46 -19.07
N GLU A 425 11.06 -10.86 -18.57
CA GLU A 425 12.10 -11.46 -17.76
C GLU A 425 11.64 -11.79 -16.34
N VAL A 426 10.50 -11.26 -15.88
CA VAL A 426 9.98 -11.43 -14.51
C VAL A 426 8.67 -12.25 -14.52
N PRO A 427 8.71 -13.58 -14.42
CA PRO A 427 7.51 -14.39 -14.24
C PRO A 427 6.83 -14.12 -12.88
N ARG A 428 5.50 -14.28 -12.82
CA ARG A 428 4.67 -13.99 -11.63
C ARG A 428 3.72 -15.12 -11.23
N HIS A 429 3.85 -16.29 -11.85
CA HIS A 429 2.92 -17.42 -11.69
C HIS A 429 3.11 -18.22 -10.38
N PHE A 430 3.88 -17.68 -9.46
CA PHE A 430 4.09 -18.16 -8.10
C PHE A 430 3.88 -17.03 -7.07
N ASP A 431 3.53 -15.81 -7.51
CA ASP A 431 3.20 -14.70 -6.62
C ASP A 431 1.75 -14.83 -6.15
N PRO A 432 1.50 -15.06 -4.84
CA PRO A 432 0.15 -15.21 -4.30
C PRO A 432 -0.79 -14.05 -4.62
N GLU A 433 -0.24 -12.83 -4.72
CA GLU A 433 -1.05 -11.64 -5.04
C GLU A 433 -1.46 -11.59 -6.51
N CYS A 434 -0.67 -12.22 -7.40
CA CYS A 434 -1.04 -12.37 -8.79
C CYS A 434 -1.95 -13.58 -9.00
N LEU A 435 -1.64 -14.70 -8.33
CA LEU A 435 -2.41 -15.94 -8.41
C LEU A 435 -3.86 -15.71 -8.01
N SER A 436 -4.12 -14.96 -6.94
CA SER A 436 -5.47 -14.73 -6.44
C SER A 436 -6.48 -14.26 -7.49
N CYS A 437 -6.04 -13.61 -8.58
CA CYS A 437 -6.90 -13.12 -9.66
C CYS A 437 -6.68 -13.83 -11.02
N HIS A 438 -5.57 -14.54 -11.21
CA HIS A 438 -5.16 -15.07 -12.52
C HIS A 438 -5.31 -16.60 -12.66
N VAL A 439 -5.76 -17.29 -11.63
CA VAL A 439 -6.01 -18.74 -11.64
C VAL A 439 -7.36 -19.07 -11.01
N THR A 440 -7.83 -20.30 -11.18
CA THR A 440 -9.09 -20.77 -10.58
C THR A 440 -8.87 -21.33 -9.18
N GLY A 441 -9.82 -21.09 -8.28
CA GLY A 441 -9.83 -21.69 -6.94
C GLY A 441 -8.97 -20.94 -5.90
N TRP A 442 -8.97 -19.61 -5.95
CA TRP A 442 -8.34 -18.77 -4.94
C TRP A 442 -9.32 -17.77 -4.33
N ASN A 443 -9.07 -17.38 -3.08
CA ASN A 443 -9.76 -16.27 -2.46
C ASN A 443 -9.12 -14.94 -2.88
N PHE A 444 -9.83 -14.16 -3.71
CA PHE A 444 -9.35 -12.89 -4.26
C PHE A 444 -8.89 -11.88 -3.20
N GLN A 445 -9.64 -11.75 -2.10
CA GLN A 445 -9.35 -10.74 -1.06
C GLN A 445 -8.34 -11.25 -0.03
N GLY A 446 -8.36 -12.55 0.24
CA GLY A 446 -7.47 -13.23 1.18
C GLY A 446 -6.10 -13.58 0.62
N HIS A 447 -5.97 -13.70 -0.71
CA HIS A 447 -4.76 -14.13 -1.41
C HIS A 447 -4.30 -15.52 -0.92
N LEU A 448 -5.29 -16.40 -0.74
CA LEU A 448 -5.12 -17.75 -0.23
C LEU A 448 -5.74 -18.76 -1.20
N PRO A 449 -5.09 -19.91 -1.41
CA PRO A 449 -5.67 -20.99 -2.21
C PRO A 449 -6.83 -21.67 -1.47
N TYR A 450 -7.79 -22.20 -2.22
CA TYR A 450 -8.69 -23.22 -1.69
C TYR A 450 -8.02 -24.61 -1.73
N GLU A 451 -8.49 -25.56 -0.91
CA GLU A 451 -7.93 -26.92 -0.81
C GLU A 451 -7.81 -27.64 -2.16
N THR A 452 -8.76 -27.44 -3.07
CA THR A 452 -8.76 -28.00 -4.43
C THR A 452 -8.52 -26.94 -5.50
N GLY A 453 -8.02 -25.77 -5.10
CA GLY A 453 -7.65 -24.70 -6.02
C GLY A 453 -6.33 -24.92 -6.73
N TYR A 454 -5.97 -23.97 -7.60
CA TYR A 454 -4.69 -24.00 -8.31
C TYR A 454 -3.50 -24.00 -7.33
N VAL A 455 -2.51 -24.85 -7.59
CA VAL A 455 -1.26 -24.92 -6.81
C VAL A 455 -0.03 -24.61 -7.65
N ASP A 456 0.05 -25.16 -8.87
CA ASP A 456 1.15 -24.96 -9.81
C ASP A 456 0.72 -25.25 -11.25
N LEU A 457 1.57 -24.89 -12.21
CA LEU A 457 1.26 -24.96 -13.64
C LEU A 457 1.04 -26.37 -14.18
N GLU A 458 1.64 -27.39 -13.57
CA GLU A 458 1.57 -28.77 -14.07
C GLU A 458 0.42 -29.52 -13.40
N ALA A 459 0.37 -29.51 -12.07
CA ALA A 459 -0.64 -30.21 -11.29
C ALA A 459 -2.05 -29.60 -11.47
N SER A 460 -2.13 -28.30 -11.75
CA SER A 460 -3.39 -27.56 -11.85
C SER A 460 -3.69 -27.06 -13.26
N ALA A 461 -3.27 -27.80 -14.29
CA ALA A 461 -3.52 -27.42 -15.69
C ALA A 461 -5.02 -27.19 -16.01
N HIS A 462 -5.92 -27.91 -15.34
CA HIS A 462 -7.38 -27.77 -15.47
C HIS A 462 -7.96 -26.52 -14.77
N LEU A 463 -7.16 -25.85 -13.94
CA LEU A 463 -7.53 -24.62 -13.20
C LEU A 463 -6.83 -23.37 -13.76
N HIS A 464 -6.25 -23.48 -14.95
CA HIS A 464 -5.70 -22.32 -15.65
C HIS A 464 -6.80 -21.35 -16.10
N GLY A 465 -6.44 -20.06 -16.08
CA GLY A 465 -7.34 -18.94 -16.31
C GLY A 465 -8.13 -18.54 -15.06
N ASN A 466 -8.78 -17.39 -15.15
CA ASN A 466 -9.85 -17.01 -14.24
C ASN A 466 -11.13 -17.74 -14.71
N GLY A 467 -11.31 -18.99 -14.28
CA GLY A 467 -12.26 -19.94 -14.83
C GLY A 467 -13.72 -19.71 -14.42
N CYS A 468 -14.63 -20.53 -14.96
CA CYS A 468 -16.07 -20.43 -14.65
C CYS A 468 -16.34 -20.48 -13.14
N GLU A 469 -15.64 -21.35 -12.42
CA GLU A 469 -15.86 -21.57 -11.00
C GLU A 469 -15.43 -20.38 -10.11
N ASN A 470 -14.66 -19.44 -10.64
CA ASN A 470 -14.35 -18.20 -9.93
C ASN A 470 -15.56 -17.25 -9.87
N CYS A 471 -16.54 -17.39 -10.77
CA CYS A 471 -17.82 -16.66 -10.74
C CYS A 471 -18.98 -17.50 -10.19
N HIS A 472 -19.01 -18.78 -10.57
CA HIS A 472 -20.13 -19.69 -10.30
C HIS A 472 -19.92 -20.55 -9.04
N GLY A 473 -18.72 -20.52 -8.45
CA GLY A 473 -18.33 -21.38 -7.35
C GLY A 473 -17.85 -22.77 -7.79
N PRO A 474 -17.31 -23.57 -6.87
CA PRO A 474 -16.83 -24.93 -7.14
C PRO A 474 -17.97 -25.87 -7.55
N GLY A 475 -17.81 -26.55 -8.69
CA GLY A 475 -18.87 -27.29 -9.38
C GLY A 475 -18.94 -28.79 -9.11
N SER A 476 -18.09 -29.37 -8.24
CA SER A 476 -17.98 -30.83 -8.11
C SER A 476 -19.30 -31.55 -7.83
N ALA A 477 -20.12 -31.05 -6.90
CA ALA A 477 -21.41 -31.66 -6.56
C ALA A 477 -22.42 -31.53 -7.71
N HIS A 478 -22.42 -30.40 -8.43
CA HIS A 478 -23.29 -30.21 -9.59
C HIS A 478 -22.94 -31.20 -10.72
N VAL A 479 -21.65 -31.32 -11.05
CA VAL A 479 -21.18 -32.23 -12.10
C VAL A 479 -21.49 -33.68 -11.75
N ALA A 480 -21.19 -34.11 -10.52
CA ALA A 480 -21.46 -35.49 -10.08
C ALA A 480 -22.95 -35.85 -10.15
N ALA A 481 -23.83 -34.91 -9.82
CA ALA A 481 -25.28 -35.10 -9.88
C ALA A 481 -25.80 -35.22 -11.32
N GLU A 482 -25.33 -34.36 -12.24
CA GLU A 482 -25.75 -34.40 -13.67
C GLU A 482 -25.21 -35.63 -14.40
N GLN A 483 -24.01 -36.09 -14.03
CA GLN A 483 -23.40 -37.30 -14.61
C GLN A 483 -23.91 -38.61 -13.98
N ALA A 484 -24.82 -38.50 -13.00
CA ALA A 484 -25.35 -39.63 -12.23
C ALA A 484 -24.26 -40.45 -11.51
N GLU A 485 -23.13 -39.83 -11.17
CA GLU A 485 -22.12 -40.39 -10.26
C GLU A 485 -22.64 -40.38 -8.81
N GLU A 486 -23.46 -39.38 -8.48
CA GLU A 486 -24.20 -39.30 -7.23
C GLU A 486 -25.71 -39.23 -7.50
N VAL A 487 -26.47 -40.14 -6.89
CA VAL A 487 -27.93 -40.19 -7.07
C VAL A 487 -28.60 -39.22 -6.10
N VAL A 488 -29.07 -38.10 -6.64
CA VAL A 488 -29.85 -37.09 -5.91
C VAL A 488 -31.29 -37.05 -6.41
N ASP A 489 -32.20 -36.50 -5.60
CA ASP A 489 -33.56 -36.22 -6.06
C ASP A 489 -33.62 -34.94 -6.91
N GLU A 490 -34.77 -34.72 -7.56
CA GLU A 490 -34.97 -33.59 -8.47
C GLU A 490 -34.85 -32.23 -7.75
N ASP A 491 -35.28 -32.15 -6.50
CA ASP A 491 -35.20 -30.93 -5.70
C ASP A 491 -33.74 -30.58 -5.39
N GLN A 492 -32.93 -31.56 -4.99
CA GLN A 492 -31.51 -31.39 -4.72
C GLN A 492 -30.73 -31.08 -6.01
N LEU A 493 -31.07 -31.71 -7.13
CA LEU A 493 -30.45 -31.37 -8.42
C LEU A 493 -30.73 -29.92 -8.82
N ASN A 494 -31.98 -29.46 -8.67
CA ASN A 494 -32.34 -28.08 -8.98
C ASN A 494 -31.62 -27.09 -8.06
N LYS A 495 -31.44 -27.43 -6.78
CA LYS A 495 -30.65 -26.62 -5.85
C LYS A 495 -29.18 -26.50 -6.30
N LEU A 496 -28.54 -27.61 -6.70
CA LEU A 496 -27.16 -27.58 -7.20
C LEU A 496 -27.02 -26.75 -8.48
N ARG A 497 -28.02 -26.80 -9.38
CA ARG A 497 -28.08 -25.94 -10.57
C ARG A 497 -28.23 -24.46 -10.20
N GLU A 498 -29.02 -24.14 -9.18
CA GLU A 498 -29.22 -22.77 -8.70
C GLU A 498 -27.96 -22.20 -8.04
N GLU A 499 -27.20 -23.02 -7.30
CA GLU A 499 -25.94 -22.63 -6.67
C GLU A 499 -24.89 -22.19 -7.70
N MET A 500 -24.92 -22.75 -8.91
CA MET A 500 -24.03 -22.38 -10.02
C MET A 500 -24.48 -21.11 -10.76
N ARG A 501 -25.52 -20.39 -10.34
CA ARG A 501 -26.02 -19.21 -11.06
C ARG A 501 -25.55 -17.90 -10.45
N LEU A 502 -24.82 -17.11 -11.24
CA LEU A 502 -24.58 -15.69 -10.96
C LEU A 502 -25.59 -14.83 -11.72
N THR A 503 -26.52 -14.20 -10.99
CA THR A 503 -27.50 -13.29 -11.61
C THR A 503 -26.86 -11.95 -11.94
N LEU A 504 -27.39 -11.23 -12.95
CA LEU A 504 -26.95 -9.87 -13.27
C LEU A 504 -27.06 -8.92 -12.07
N GLU A 505 -28.09 -9.08 -11.24
CA GLU A 505 -28.28 -8.31 -10.01
C GLU A 505 -27.08 -8.43 -9.06
N ASN A 506 -26.50 -9.63 -8.95
CA ASN A 506 -25.35 -9.92 -8.07
C ASN A 506 -24.00 -9.77 -8.79
N ALA A 507 -23.98 -9.80 -10.13
CA ALA A 507 -22.76 -9.83 -10.93
C ALA A 507 -21.87 -8.60 -10.70
N ARG A 508 -22.46 -7.41 -10.57
CA ARG A 508 -21.67 -6.18 -10.38
C ARG A 508 -20.83 -6.21 -9.11
N GLU A 509 -21.46 -6.51 -7.97
CA GLU A 509 -20.75 -6.60 -6.69
C GLU A 509 -19.73 -7.73 -6.71
N PHE A 510 -20.05 -8.84 -7.38
CA PHE A 510 -19.13 -9.97 -7.52
C PHE A 510 -17.89 -9.60 -8.33
N CYS A 511 -18.06 -9.02 -9.53
CA CYS A 511 -16.95 -8.60 -10.39
C CYS A 511 -16.06 -7.54 -9.71
N MET A 512 -16.66 -6.64 -8.91
CA MET A 512 -15.91 -5.63 -8.15
C MET A 512 -14.98 -6.19 -7.06
N LYS A 513 -15.06 -7.49 -6.74
CA LYS A 513 -14.06 -8.15 -5.88
C LYS A 513 -12.69 -8.24 -6.55
N CYS A 514 -12.65 -8.27 -7.89
CA CYS A 514 -11.42 -8.27 -8.68
C CYS A 514 -11.24 -6.94 -9.41
N HIS A 515 -12.29 -6.35 -9.96
CA HIS A 515 -12.28 -5.07 -10.66
C HIS A 515 -12.46 -3.89 -9.70
N ASP A 516 -11.49 -3.72 -8.82
CA ASP A 516 -11.44 -2.63 -7.86
C ASP A 516 -10.72 -1.38 -8.42
N LEU A 517 -10.47 -0.39 -7.57
CA LEU A 517 -9.77 0.84 -7.96
C LEU A 517 -8.34 0.61 -8.44
N ASP A 518 -7.71 -0.51 -8.10
CA ASP A 518 -6.34 -0.84 -8.54
C ASP A 518 -6.38 -1.59 -9.88
N ASN A 519 -7.26 -2.57 -10.00
CA ASN A 519 -7.29 -3.44 -11.16
C ASN A 519 -8.12 -2.90 -12.32
N SER A 520 -9.14 -2.08 -12.04
CA SER A 520 -10.02 -1.46 -13.04
C SER A 520 -10.70 -0.20 -12.50
N PRO A 521 -9.98 0.94 -12.42
CA PRO A 521 -10.46 2.17 -11.78
C PRO A 521 -11.83 2.67 -12.26
N ASP A 522 -12.13 2.47 -13.54
CA ASP A 522 -13.38 2.91 -14.16
C ASP A 522 -14.52 1.90 -14.06
N PHE A 523 -14.30 0.70 -13.50
CA PHE A 523 -15.31 -0.37 -13.46
C PHE A 523 -16.55 0.00 -12.64
N GLY A 524 -16.37 0.84 -11.62
CA GLY A 524 -17.47 1.34 -10.80
C GLY A 524 -18.49 2.19 -11.56
N LYS A 525 -18.15 2.70 -12.76
CA LYS A 525 -19.08 3.46 -13.62
C LYS A 525 -20.05 2.50 -14.32
N GLU A 526 -21.33 2.83 -14.34
CA GLU A 526 -22.40 1.98 -14.89
C GLU A 526 -22.14 1.58 -16.36
N GLU A 527 -21.73 2.53 -17.19
CA GLU A 527 -21.38 2.30 -18.60
C GLU A 527 -20.20 1.35 -18.77
N SER A 528 -19.25 1.34 -17.83
CA SER A 528 -18.10 0.43 -17.87
C SER A 528 -18.55 -0.99 -17.52
N PHE A 529 -19.29 -1.16 -16.43
CA PHE A 529 -19.80 -2.49 -16.04
C PHE A 529 -20.63 -3.12 -17.16
N ASN A 530 -21.56 -2.37 -17.76
CA ASN A 530 -22.41 -2.89 -18.83
C ASN A 530 -21.59 -3.39 -20.03
N ARG A 531 -20.50 -2.69 -20.39
CA ARG A 531 -19.59 -3.11 -21.45
C ARG A 531 -18.89 -4.44 -21.12
N TYR A 532 -18.33 -4.56 -19.92
CA TYR A 532 -17.68 -5.81 -19.50
C TYR A 532 -18.69 -6.97 -19.39
N TRP A 533 -19.90 -6.68 -18.93
CA TRP A 533 -20.96 -7.69 -18.85
C TRP A 533 -21.35 -8.22 -20.23
N GLU A 534 -21.47 -7.35 -21.24
CA GLU A 534 -21.75 -7.75 -22.62
C GLU A 534 -20.72 -8.73 -23.20
N GLU A 535 -19.48 -8.71 -22.71
CA GLU A 535 -18.40 -9.60 -23.16
C GLU A 535 -18.47 -11.02 -22.57
N ILE A 536 -19.17 -11.23 -21.44
CA ILE A 536 -19.17 -12.51 -20.69
C ILE A 536 -20.57 -13.07 -20.41
N ALA A 537 -21.63 -12.28 -20.64
CA ALA A 537 -23.01 -12.68 -20.39
C ALA A 537 -23.44 -13.90 -21.23
N HIS A 538 -24.15 -14.84 -20.59
CA HIS A 538 -24.66 -16.04 -21.22
C HIS A 538 -25.97 -16.53 -20.58
#